data_AF-A0A937XVB9-F1
#
_entry.id   AF-A0A937XVB9-F1
#
_cell.length_a   1.000
_cell.length_b   1.000
_cell.length_c   1.000
_cell.angle_alpha   90.00
_cell.angle_beta   90.00
_cell.angle_gamma   90.00
#
_symmetry.space_group_name_H-M   'P 1'
#
loop_
_entity.id
_entity.type
_entity.pdbx_description
1 polymer ?
#
loop_
_entity_poly.entity_id
_entity_poly.type
_entity_poly.pdbx_seq_one_letter_code
_entity_poly.pdbx_strand_id
1 'polypeptide(L)'
;EGVIVVIKHLYIERRMQPLNLFLDSADPEQVEFAVRDYGNAIRELALANIFPGDMMFKNFGITRYGRVVFYDYDEIEYMTDCSFRRIPEPPNPDFELSGEVWYPVGRNDVFPEEFGAFLLSSPRIREAFLRHHADLLTPEFWQSAQEHIRAGRVDDFFPYPAAVRFRNAFGPGGRGASQVALPEINAPRLGVDLRAAVERD
;
A
#
# COMPACT_ATOMS: atom_id res chain seq x y z
N GLU A 1 16.77 -29.46 -35.33
CA GLU A 1 17.09 -28.03 -35.14
C GLU A 1 15.83 -27.33 -34.64
N GLY A 2 15.91 -26.56 -33.55
CA GLY A 2 14.74 -25.88 -32.95
C GLY A 2 14.67 -25.84 -31.41
N VAL A 3 15.79 -25.64 -30.71
CA VAL A 3 15.85 -25.73 -29.23
C VAL A 3 15.97 -24.36 -28.54
N ILE A 4 15.89 -23.26 -29.29
CA ILE A 4 16.06 -21.90 -28.73
C ILE A 4 14.84 -21.07 -29.07
N VAL A 5 14.18 -20.57 -28.02
CA VAL A 5 13.13 -19.55 -28.11
C VAL A 5 13.78 -18.20 -27.80
N VAL A 6 13.58 -17.23 -28.70
CA VAL A 6 14.06 -15.85 -28.51
C VAL A 6 12.90 -14.99 -28.03
N ILE A 7 12.99 -14.54 -26.79
CA ILE A 7 12.04 -13.57 -26.22
C ILE A 7 12.51 -12.17 -26.65
N LYS A 8 11.69 -11.47 -27.44
CA LYS A 8 12.04 -10.14 -27.97
C LYS A 8 12.14 -9.06 -26.89
N HIS A 9 11.32 -9.18 -25.86
CA HIS A 9 11.24 -8.20 -24.78
C HIS A 9 10.79 -8.90 -23.50
N LEU A 10 11.50 -8.64 -22.41
CA LEU A 10 11.17 -9.13 -21.08
C LEU A 10 11.76 -8.17 -20.04
N TYR A 11 11.11 -8.11 -18.89
CA TYR A 11 11.64 -7.50 -17.68
C TYR A 11 11.98 -8.59 -16.68
N ILE A 12 13.11 -8.44 -15.98
CA ILE A 12 13.50 -9.32 -14.88
C ILE A 12 13.42 -8.51 -13.60
N GLU A 13 12.61 -8.98 -12.66
CA GLU A 13 12.41 -8.32 -11.38
C GLU A 13 12.71 -9.26 -10.22
N ARG A 14 12.82 -8.67 -9.03
CA ARG A 14 13.01 -9.45 -7.82
C ARG A 14 11.73 -10.24 -7.52
N ARG A 15 11.83 -11.56 -7.48
CA ARG A 15 10.73 -12.42 -7.03
C ARG A 15 10.37 -12.12 -5.57
N MET A 16 9.09 -11.84 -5.35
CA MET A 16 8.46 -11.61 -4.05
C MET A 16 7.26 -12.55 -3.92
N GLN A 17 6.75 -12.73 -2.70
CA GLN A 17 5.47 -13.42 -2.51
C GLN A 17 4.34 -12.40 -2.77
N PRO A 18 3.38 -12.67 -3.68
CA PRO A 18 2.23 -11.80 -3.87
C PRO A 18 1.47 -11.58 -2.55
N LEU A 19 1.13 -10.34 -2.25
CA LEU A 19 0.58 -9.95 -0.94
C LEU A 19 -0.79 -10.57 -0.68
N ASN A 20 -1.63 -10.73 -1.71
CA ASN A 20 -2.90 -11.46 -1.58
C ASN A 20 -2.70 -12.90 -1.08
N LEU A 21 -1.74 -13.63 -1.67
CA LEU A 21 -1.43 -15.01 -1.27
C LEU A 21 -0.83 -15.08 0.13
N PHE A 22 -0.06 -14.07 0.52
CA PHE A 22 0.43 -13.94 1.89
C PHE A 22 -0.74 -13.75 2.88
N LEU A 23 -1.63 -12.81 2.62
CA LEU A 23 -2.77 -12.49 3.49
C LEU A 23 -3.77 -13.63 3.66
N ASP A 24 -3.93 -14.48 2.65
CA ASP A 24 -4.84 -15.64 2.69
C ASP A 24 -4.45 -16.68 3.76
N SER A 25 -3.15 -16.83 4.03
CA SER A 25 -2.60 -17.82 4.96
C SER A 25 -2.02 -17.22 6.25
N ALA A 26 -1.98 -15.88 6.32
CA ALA A 26 -1.38 -15.16 7.43
C ALA A 26 -2.19 -15.31 8.73
N ASP A 27 -1.46 -15.45 9.84
CA ASP A 27 -2.02 -15.31 11.18
C ASP A 27 -2.40 -13.84 11.49
N PRO A 28 -3.15 -13.55 12.57
CA PRO A 28 -3.60 -12.19 12.87
C PRO A 28 -2.47 -11.15 13.02
N GLU A 29 -1.32 -11.53 13.56
CA GLU A 29 -0.18 -10.61 13.74
C GLU A 29 0.49 -10.32 12.39
N GLN A 30 0.60 -11.34 11.54
CA GLN A 30 1.09 -11.23 10.16
C GLN A 30 0.19 -10.34 9.30
N VAL A 31 -1.13 -10.50 9.41
CA VAL A 31 -2.11 -9.65 8.71
C VAL A 31 -1.94 -8.20 9.14
N GLU A 32 -1.92 -7.93 10.45
CA GLU A 32 -1.73 -6.58 10.99
C GLU A 32 -0.44 -5.94 10.45
N PHE A 33 0.66 -6.69 10.49
CA PHE A 33 1.96 -6.22 10.04
C PHE A 33 1.96 -5.88 8.54
N ALA A 34 1.46 -6.80 7.70
CA ALA A 34 1.47 -6.62 6.25
C ALA A 34 0.50 -5.55 5.77
N VAL A 35 -0.69 -5.44 6.38
CA VAL A 35 -1.66 -4.37 6.08
C VAL A 35 -1.11 -3.00 6.46
N ARG A 36 -0.43 -2.91 7.61
CA ARG A 36 0.25 -1.67 8.01
C ARG A 36 1.34 -1.28 7.01
N ASP A 37 2.16 -2.22 6.56
CA ASP A 37 3.23 -1.92 5.60
C ASP A 37 2.68 -1.62 4.19
N TYR A 38 1.59 -2.26 3.78
CA TYR A 38 0.86 -1.96 2.54
C TYR A 38 0.37 -0.51 2.48
N GLY A 39 -0.31 -0.03 3.54
CA GLY A 39 -0.75 1.37 3.55
C GLY A 39 0.42 2.36 3.63
N ASN A 40 1.54 1.98 4.28
CA ASN A 40 2.77 2.77 4.23
C ASN A 40 3.33 2.84 2.81
N ALA A 41 3.36 1.72 2.07
CA ALA A 41 3.83 1.69 0.68
C ALA A 41 3.00 2.60 -0.22
N ILE A 42 1.67 2.63 -0.06
CA ILE A 42 0.79 3.57 -0.79
C ILE A 42 1.17 5.02 -0.45
N ARG A 43 1.38 5.32 0.83
CA ARG A 43 1.80 6.64 1.29
C ARG A 43 3.13 7.07 0.69
N GLU A 44 4.11 6.17 0.70
CA GLU A 44 5.45 6.38 0.14
C GLU A 44 5.36 6.69 -1.36
N LEU A 45 4.53 5.97 -2.12
CA LEU A 45 4.28 6.24 -3.54
C LEU A 45 3.61 7.61 -3.74
N ALA A 46 2.56 7.91 -2.98
CA ALA A 46 1.83 9.17 -3.10
C ALA A 46 2.74 10.37 -2.83
N LEU A 47 3.57 10.30 -1.78
CA LEU A 47 4.54 11.36 -1.45
C LEU A 47 5.65 11.50 -2.51
N ALA A 48 5.97 10.41 -3.22
CA ALA A 48 6.87 10.41 -4.36
C ALA A 48 6.22 10.87 -5.68
N ASN A 49 5.03 11.48 -5.61
CA ASN A 49 4.23 11.93 -6.76
C ASN A 49 3.70 10.79 -7.65
N ILE A 50 3.58 9.57 -7.13
CA ILE A 50 3.07 8.41 -7.88
C ILE A 50 1.75 7.94 -7.28
N PHE A 51 0.70 7.92 -8.10
CA PHE A 51 -0.55 7.25 -7.81
C PHE A 51 -0.54 5.86 -8.46
N PRO A 52 -0.79 4.76 -7.71
CA PRO A 52 -0.65 3.40 -8.24
C PRO A 52 -1.70 2.99 -9.29
N GLY A 53 -2.85 3.66 -9.35
CA GLY A 53 -4.00 3.18 -10.13
C GLY A 53 -4.67 2.00 -9.42
N ASP A 54 -4.42 0.78 -9.89
CA ASP A 54 -4.92 -0.46 -9.28
C ASP A 54 -4.16 -0.81 -7.98
N MET A 55 -4.79 -0.46 -6.85
CA MET A 55 -4.24 -0.70 -5.52
C MET A 55 -4.52 -2.12 -4.97
N MET A 56 -5.06 -3.05 -5.76
CA MET A 56 -5.36 -4.41 -5.29
C MET A 56 -4.13 -5.13 -4.74
N PHE A 57 -4.29 -5.94 -3.69
CA PHE A 57 -3.18 -6.67 -3.05
C PHE A 57 -2.38 -7.57 -4.01
N LYS A 58 -2.99 -8.04 -5.10
CA LYS A 58 -2.33 -8.82 -6.16
C LYS A 58 -1.24 -8.04 -6.93
N ASN A 59 -1.20 -6.72 -6.81
CA ASN A 59 -0.21 -5.86 -7.47
C ASN A 59 0.96 -5.47 -6.55
N PHE A 60 0.93 -6.02 -5.33
CA PHE A 60 1.94 -5.81 -4.30
C PHE A 60 2.61 -7.12 -3.91
N GLY A 61 3.90 -7.07 -3.63
CA GLY A 61 4.70 -8.19 -3.18
C GLY A 61 5.25 -7.94 -1.79
N ILE A 62 5.25 -8.97 -0.95
CA ILE A 62 5.94 -8.95 0.33
C ILE A 62 7.33 -9.60 0.19
N THR A 63 8.34 -8.88 0.66
CA THR A 63 9.72 -9.35 0.68
C THR A 63 9.99 -10.26 1.89
N ARG A 64 11.13 -10.95 1.89
CA ARG A 64 11.59 -11.76 3.04
C ARG A 64 11.73 -11.00 4.37
N TYR A 65 11.83 -9.67 4.29
CA TYR A 65 11.94 -8.80 5.47
C TYR A 65 10.60 -8.18 5.86
N GLY A 66 9.52 -8.61 5.20
CA GLY A 66 8.17 -8.10 5.47
C GLY A 66 7.84 -6.77 4.80
N ARG A 67 8.73 -6.21 3.99
CA ARG A 67 8.43 -4.97 3.24
C ARG A 67 7.50 -5.26 2.07
N VAL A 68 6.45 -4.46 1.94
CA VAL A 68 5.49 -4.47 0.84
C VAL A 68 5.98 -3.53 -0.26
N VAL A 69 5.96 -4.02 -1.50
CA VAL A 69 6.48 -3.33 -2.68
C VAL A 69 5.49 -3.46 -3.82
N PHE A 70 5.18 -2.35 -4.48
CA PHE A 70 4.34 -2.32 -5.68
C PHE A 70 5.14 -2.76 -6.91
N TYR A 71 4.53 -3.53 -7.81
CA TYR A 71 5.20 -4.03 -9.02
C TYR A 71 4.37 -3.97 -10.32
N ASP A 72 3.11 -3.54 -10.27
CA ASP A 72 2.26 -3.47 -11.47
C ASP A 72 2.24 -2.03 -12.02
N TYR A 73 3.07 -1.74 -13.02
CA TYR A 73 3.30 -0.36 -13.48
C TYR A 73 2.37 0.11 -14.61
N ASP A 74 1.41 -0.71 -15.05
CA ASP A 74 0.61 -0.40 -16.24
C ASP A 74 -0.44 0.71 -16.00
N GLU A 75 -0.88 0.90 -14.74
CA GLU A 75 -1.92 1.88 -14.36
C GLU A 75 -1.40 3.07 -13.53
N ILE A 76 -0.08 3.25 -13.44
CA ILE A 76 0.47 4.36 -12.65
C ILE A 76 0.16 5.71 -13.30
N GLU A 77 -0.15 6.69 -12.46
CA GLU A 77 -0.37 8.08 -12.86
C GLU A 77 0.41 9.01 -11.93
N TYR A 78 0.70 10.23 -12.37
CA TYR A 78 1.26 11.23 -11.46
C TYR A 78 0.19 11.72 -10.51
N MET A 79 0.55 11.83 -9.23
CA MET A 79 -0.35 12.38 -8.21
C MET A 79 -0.88 13.75 -8.61
N THR A 80 -0.06 14.61 -9.23
CA THR A 80 -0.46 15.94 -9.69
C THR A 80 -1.52 15.97 -10.78
N ASP A 81 -1.67 14.86 -11.52
CA ASP A 81 -2.55 14.72 -12.68
C ASP A 81 -3.90 14.10 -12.28
N CYS A 82 -3.99 13.50 -11.10
CA CYS A 82 -5.21 13.00 -10.49
C CYS A 82 -6.07 14.12 -9.89
N SER A 83 -7.38 13.91 -9.88
CA SER A 83 -8.39 14.78 -9.26
C SER A 83 -9.06 14.01 -8.12
N PHE A 84 -8.50 14.12 -6.92
CA PHE A 84 -9.07 13.47 -5.72
C PHE A 84 -10.26 14.25 -5.20
N ARG A 85 -11.44 13.63 -5.16
CA ARG A 85 -12.69 14.31 -4.79
C ARG A 85 -13.50 13.45 -3.82
N ARG A 86 -14.42 14.09 -3.11
CA ARG A 86 -15.47 13.35 -2.41
C ARG A 86 -16.54 12.89 -3.37
N ILE A 87 -17.13 11.74 -3.07
CA ILE A 87 -18.42 11.35 -3.63
C ILE A 87 -19.47 12.36 -3.16
N PRO A 88 -20.20 13.04 -4.06
CA PRO A 88 -21.24 13.99 -3.67
C PRO A 88 -22.36 13.32 -2.88
N GLU A 89 -23.00 14.07 -1.96
CA GLU A 89 -24.18 13.57 -1.25
C GLU A 89 -25.35 13.35 -2.22
N PRO A 90 -26.05 12.21 -2.11
CA PRO A 90 -27.19 11.89 -2.97
C PRO A 90 -28.30 12.95 -2.80
N PRO A 91 -28.87 13.48 -3.89
CA PRO A 91 -29.85 14.56 -3.80
C PRO A 91 -31.18 14.10 -3.19
N ASN A 92 -31.47 12.79 -3.23
CA ASN A 92 -32.63 12.16 -2.59
C ASN A 92 -32.40 10.64 -2.42
N PRO A 93 -33.26 9.93 -1.65
CA PRO A 93 -33.09 8.50 -1.37
C PRO A 93 -33.13 7.58 -2.58
N ASP A 94 -33.79 7.96 -3.68
CA ASP A 94 -33.83 7.12 -4.89
C ASP A 94 -32.45 7.01 -5.53
N PHE A 95 -31.62 8.08 -5.42
CA PHE A 95 -30.25 8.08 -5.92
C PHE A 95 -29.26 7.31 -5.04
N GLU A 96 -29.56 7.09 -3.75
CA GLU A 96 -28.76 6.19 -2.90
C GLU A 96 -28.85 4.73 -3.36
N LEU A 97 -30.00 4.35 -3.92
CA LEU A 97 -30.29 3.00 -4.40
C LEU A 97 -29.99 2.83 -5.90
N SER A 98 -29.54 3.89 -6.56
CA SER A 98 -29.21 3.84 -7.99
C SER A 98 -28.01 2.91 -8.24
N GLY A 99 -28.17 1.97 -9.16
CA GLY A 99 -27.05 1.15 -9.66
C GLY A 99 -26.12 1.90 -10.62
N GLU A 100 -26.52 3.11 -11.05
CA GLU A 100 -25.73 3.97 -11.93
C GLU A 100 -25.20 5.20 -11.19
N VAL A 101 -23.99 5.63 -11.56
CA VAL A 101 -23.37 6.85 -11.04
C VAL A 101 -24.13 8.08 -11.54
N TRP A 102 -24.65 8.89 -10.63
CA TRP A 102 -25.53 10.03 -10.94
C TRP A 102 -24.80 11.38 -11.01
N TYR A 103 -23.53 11.42 -10.61
CA TYR A 103 -22.67 12.59 -10.67
C TYR A 103 -21.64 12.50 -11.79
N PRO A 104 -21.16 13.62 -12.35
CA PRO A 104 -20.18 13.59 -13.43
C PRO A 104 -18.82 13.07 -12.93
N VAL A 105 -18.28 12.08 -13.63
CA VAL A 105 -16.94 11.50 -13.39
C VAL A 105 -16.05 11.82 -14.59
N GLY A 106 -14.98 12.58 -14.33
CA GLY A 106 -13.92 12.83 -15.29
C GLY A 106 -12.92 11.68 -15.34
N ARG A 107 -12.13 11.61 -16.42
CA ARG A 107 -11.14 10.53 -16.64
C ARG A 107 -10.14 10.37 -15.49
N ASN A 108 -9.74 11.46 -14.86
CA ASN A 108 -8.73 11.48 -13.80
C ASN A 108 -9.34 11.67 -12.41
N ASP A 109 -10.67 11.62 -12.29
CA ASP A 109 -11.32 11.71 -10.98
C ASP A 109 -11.10 10.41 -10.21
N VAL A 110 -10.66 10.56 -8.96
CA VAL A 110 -10.40 9.46 -8.04
C VAL A 110 -11.20 9.73 -6.77
N PHE A 111 -11.94 8.70 -6.31
CA PHE A 111 -12.78 8.76 -5.10
C PHE A 111 -12.22 7.79 -4.05
N PRO A 112 -11.40 8.27 -3.11
CA PRO A 112 -10.79 7.40 -2.12
C PRO A 112 -11.76 6.61 -1.24
N GLU A 113 -12.99 7.09 -1.10
CA GLU A 113 -14.06 6.41 -0.38
C GLU A 113 -14.43 5.05 -1.00
N GLU A 114 -14.24 4.89 -2.31
CA GLU A 114 -14.54 3.64 -3.01
C GLU A 114 -13.48 2.56 -2.73
N PHE A 115 -12.26 2.96 -2.33
CA PHE A 115 -11.16 2.04 -2.02
C PHE A 115 -11.56 1.00 -0.97
N GLY A 116 -12.35 1.43 0.02
CA GLY A 116 -12.83 0.54 1.08
C GLY A 116 -13.71 -0.60 0.56
N ALA A 117 -14.52 -0.35 -0.46
CA ALA A 117 -15.46 -1.33 -0.99
C ALA A 117 -14.73 -2.51 -1.66
N PHE A 118 -13.63 -2.25 -2.36
CA PHE A 118 -12.90 -3.28 -3.08
C PHE A 118 -11.71 -3.87 -2.29
N LEU A 119 -10.99 -3.07 -1.50
CA LEU A 119 -9.82 -3.56 -0.74
C LEU A 119 -10.22 -4.29 0.55
N LEU A 120 -11.31 -3.87 1.20
CA LEU A 120 -11.57 -4.21 2.61
C LEU A 120 -12.75 -5.18 2.79
N SER A 121 -12.91 -6.12 1.85
CA SER A 121 -13.95 -7.16 1.91
C SER A 121 -13.78 -8.14 3.08
N SER A 122 -12.53 -8.42 3.46
CA SER A 122 -12.19 -9.30 4.58
C SER A 122 -12.24 -8.53 5.92
N PRO A 123 -13.05 -8.94 6.91
CA PRO A 123 -13.18 -8.22 8.19
C PRO A 123 -11.86 -8.02 8.93
N ARG A 124 -10.98 -9.04 8.91
CA ARG A 124 -9.64 -8.96 9.56
C ARG A 124 -8.73 -7.92 8.90
N ILE A 125 -8.78 -7.82 7.57
CA ILE A 125 -7.99 -6.86 6.80
C ILE A 125 -8.58 -5.46 7.01
N ARG A 126 -9.91 -5.35 6.95
CA ARG A 126 -10.64 -4.09 7.17
C ARG A 126 -10.32 -3.49 8.53
N GLU A 127 -10.36 -4.31 9.59
CA GLU A 127 -10.08 -3.85 10.94
C GLU A 127 -8.63 -3.33 11.08
N ALA A 128 -7.66 -4.11 10.58
CA ALA A 128 -6.25 -3.70 10.57
C ALA A 128 -6.03 -2.42 9.76
N PHE A 129 -6.62 -2.33 8.57
CA PHE A 129 -6.46 -1.19 7.68
C PHE A 129 -7.04 0.09 8.29
N LEU A 130 -8.29 0.04 8.77
CA LEU A 130 -8.93 1.20 9.39
C LEU A 130 -8.22 1.68 10.66
N ARG A 131 -7.54 0.77 11.38
CA ARG A 131 -6.75 1.14 12.57
C ARG A 131 -5.55 2.00 12.24
N HIS A 132 -4.90 1.79 11.08
CA HIS A 132 -3.64 2.46 10.73
C HIS A 132 -3.76 3.50 9.61
N HIS A 133 -4.72 3.32 8.70
CA HIS A 133 -4.73 3.97 7.39
C HIS A 133 -6.12 4.41 6.93
N ALA A 134 -7.05 4.66 7.87
CA ALA A 134 -8.40 5.13 7.53
C ALA A 134 -8.41 6.43 6.70
N ASP A 135 -7.41 7.28 6.87
CA ASP A 135 -7.21 8.53 6.12
C ASP A 135 -6.83 8.30 4.65
N LEU A 136 -6.33 7.12 4.26
CA LEU A 136 -6.15 6.78 2.84
C LEU A 136 -7.49 6.65 2.10
N LEU A 137 -8.60 6.45 2.83
CA LEU A 137 -9.96 6.37 2.29
C LEU A 137 -10.64 7.74 2.19
N THR A 138 -9.91 8.83 2.44
CA THR A 138 -10.47 10.18 2.36
C THR A 138 -9.63 11.04 1.43
N PRO A 139 -10.25 11.96 0.66
CA PRO A 139 -9.52 12.81 -0.27
C PRO A 139 -8.54 13.77 0.40
N GLU A 140 -8.70 14.07 1.69
CA GLU A 140 -7.83 15.00 2.45
C GLU A 140 -6.36 14.60 2.38
N PHE A 141 -6.08 13.32 2.61
CA PHE A 141 -4.70 12.84 2.59
C PHE A 141 -4.06 13.09 1.22
N TRP A 142 -4.77 12.72 0.15
CA TRP A 142 -4.29 12.82 -1.22
C TRP A 142 -4.14 14.28 -1.67
N GLN A 143 -5.12 15.12 -1.35
CA GLN A 143 -5.07 16.56 -1.64
C GLN A 143 -3.92 17.24 -0.90
N SER A 144 -3.73 16.92 0.39
CA SER A 144 -2.58 17.45 1.17
C SER A 144 -1.24 17.00 0.58
N ALA A 145 -1.13 15.75 0.13
CA ALA A 145 0.07 15.26 -0.55
C ALA A 145 0.32 16.03 -1.86
N GLN A 146 -0.72 16.24 -2.68
CA GLN A 146 -0.61 17.06 -3.89
C GLN A 146 -0.15 18.49 -3.60
N GLU A 147 -0.68 19.12 -2.55
CA GLU A 147 -0.28 20.47 -2.14
C GLU A 147 1.20 20.54 -1.76
N HIS A 148 1.70 19.54 -1.02
CA HIS A 148 3.11 19.44 -0.66
C HIS A 148 4.01 19.30 -1.90
N ILE A 149 3.62 18.41 -2.83
CA ILE A 149 4.35 18.18 -4.09
C ILE A 149 4.38 19.47 -4.92
N ARG A 150 3.24 20.14 -5.09
CA ARG A 150 3.13 21.41 -5.84
C ARG A 150 3.92 22.54 -5.18
N ALA A 151 4.06 22.51 -3.85
CA ALA A 151 4.92 23.44 -3.11
C ALA A 151 6.42 23.10 -3.20
N GLY A 152 6.80 22.04 -3.92
CA GLY A 152 8.18 21.59 -4.05
C GLY A 152 8.76 21.00 -2.76
N ARG A 153 7.90 20.59 -1.81
CA ARG A 153 8.35 19.92 -0.59
C ARG A 153 8.71 18.48 -0.93
N VAL A 154 9.87 18.06 -0.47
CA VAL A 154 10.29 16.66 -0.49
C VAL A 154 10.08 16.12 0.91
N ASP A 155 9.02 15.31 1.09
CA ASP A 155 8.75 14.66 2.35
C ASP A 155 9.76 13.53 2.61
N ASP A 156 10.26 13.42 3.84
CA ASP A 156 11.28 12.43 4.20
C ASP A 156 10.72 11.00 4.18
N PHE A 157 11.39 10.11 3.43
CA PHE A 157 11.21 8.66 3.55
C PHE A 157 12.30 8.04 4.43
N PHE A 158 11.91 7.25 5.44
CA PHE A 158 12.85 6.55 6.30
C PHE A 158 12.81 5.05 6.02
N PRO A 159 13.92 4.42 5.58
CA PRO A 159 13.98 2.99 5.29
C PRO A 159 14.09 2.13 6.57
N TYR A 160 13.59 2.64 7.70
CA TYR A 160 13.66 2.00 9.01
C TYR A 160 12.48 2.41 9.89
N PRO A 161 12.10 1.57 10.89
CA PRO A 161 10.99 1.88 11.78
C PRO A 161 11.18 3.20 12.54
N ALA A 162 10.09 3.94 12.75
CA ALA A 162 10.13 5.18 13.52
C ALA A 162 10.72 4.98 14.93
N ALA A 163 10.54 3.82 15.55
CA ALA A 163 11.06 3.49 16.88
C ALA A 163 12.59 3.59 17.00
N VAL A 164 13.35 3.35 15.92
CA VAL A 164 14.82 3.44 15.94
C VAL A 164 15.36 4.81 15.56
N ARG A 165 14.49 5.75 15.17
CA ARG A 165 14.92 7.11 14.84
C ARG A 165 15.54 7.73 16.09
N PHE A 166 16.73 8.31 15.97
CA PHE A 166 17.47 8.81 17.13
C PHE A 166 16.66 9.75 18.03
N ARG A 167 15.84 10.62 17.46
CA ARG A 167 14.97 11.52 18.24
C ARG A 167 13.92 10.79 19.09
N ASN A 168 13.46 9.63 18.65
CA ASN A 168 12.45 8.81 19.34
C ASN A 168 13.11 7.88 20.35
N ALA A 169 14.25 7.30 19.97
CA ALA A 169 15.02 6.41 20.81
C ALA A 169 15.70 7.17 21.97
N PHE A 170 16.24 8.37 21.74
CA PHE A 170 17.10 9.10 22.69
C PHE A 170 16.58 10.50 23.06
N GLY A 171 15.39 10.89 22.63
CA GLY A 171 14.79 12.20 22.96
C GLY A 171 14.28 12.29 24.39
N PRO A 172 13.77 13.47 24.84
CA PRO A 172 13.17 13.63 26.15
C PRO A 172 11.90 12.76 26.26
N GLY A 173 11.99 11.64 27.00
CA GLY A 173 10.93 10.61 27.08
C GLY A 173 11.26 9.30 26.34
N GLY A 174 12.37 9.23 25.61
CA GLY A 174 12.88 8.02 24.98
C GLY A 174 13.50 7.05 26.00
N ARG A 175 13.43 5.76 25.70
CA ARG A 175 14.15 4.73 26.49
C ARG A 175 15.64 4.95 26.27
N GLY A 176 16.41 5.30 27.30
CA GLY A 176 17.84 5.58 27.18
C GLY A 176 18.62 4.49 26.41
N ALA A 177 19.83 4.80 25.93
CA ALA A 177 20.62 3.97 25.01
C ALA A 177 20.70 2.46 25.32
N SER A 178 20.66 2.10 26.61
CA SER A 178 20.71 0.73 27.12
C SER A 178 19.37 -0.02 27.10
N GLN A 179 18.26 0.65 26.80
CA GLN A 179 16.89 0.11 26.75
C GLN A 179 16.26 0.18 25.35
N VAL A 180 16.93 0.80 24.38
CA VAL A 180 16.59 0.67 22.96
C VAL A 180 17.04 -0.70 22.52
N ALA A 181 16.23 -1.73 22.78
CA ALA A 181 16.33 -2.92 21.97
C ALA A 181 16.16 -2.44 20.53
N LEU A 182 17.15 -2.71 19.66
CA LEU A 182 16.88 -2.71 18.23
C LEU A 182 15.60 -3.52 18.09
N PRO A 183 14.52 -3.00 17.48
CA PRO A 183 13.42 -3.86 17.14
C PRO A 183 14.11 -4.98 16.38
N GLU A 184 14.00 -6.22 16.89
CA GLU A 184 14.22 -7.33 16.01
C GLU A 184 13.38 -6.96 14.79
N ILE A 185 13.98 -6.97 13.60
CA ILE A 185 13.21 -6.97 12.36
C ILE A 185 12.52 -8.33 12.32
N ASN A 186 11.73 -8.64 13.35
CA ASN A 186 10.75 -9.67 13.43
C ASN A 186 9.59 -9.10 12.64
N ALA A 187 9.78 -9.02 11.32
CA ALA A 187 8.73 -9.59 10.50
C ALA A 187 8.50 -10.98 11.12
N PRO A 188 7.30 -11.28 11.67
CA PRO A 188 7.02 -12.59 12.29
C PRO A 188 7.61 -13.64 11.38
N ARG A 189 8.57 -14.45 11.87
CA ARG A 189 9.46 -15.29 11.04
C ARG A 189 8.65 -15.82 9.87
N LEU A 190 8.80 -15.16 8.71
CA LEU A 190 7.94 -15.41 7.58
C LEU A 190 8.36 -16.81 7.15
N GLY A 191 7.62 -17.82 7.59
CA GLY A 191 7.86 -19.24 7.33
C GLY A 191 7.58 -19.56 5.88
N VAL A 192 8.12 -18.75 4.96
CA VAL A 192 8.07 -18.96 3.53
C VAL A 192 9.04 -20.09 3.25
N ASP A 193 8.54 -21.32 3.35
CA ASP A 193 9.27 -22.49 2.90
C ASP A 193 9.38 -22.44 1.37
N LEU A 194 10.47 -21.84 0.90
CA LEU A 194 10.79 -21.73 -0.52
C LEU A 194 10.99 -23.09 -1.19
N ARG A 195 11.14 -24.19 -0.43
CA ARG A 195 11.28 -25.53 -1.02
C ARG A 195 10.00 -25.98 -1.72
N ALA A 196 8.83 -25.58 -1.22
CA ALA A 196 7.55 -25.93 -1.85
C ALA A 196 7.27 -25.17 -3.17
N ALA A 197 7.95 -24.04 -3.41
CA ALA A 197 7.77 -23.20 -4.60
C ALA A 197 8.80 -23.45 -5.71
N VAL A 198 9.76 -24.35 -5.49
CA VAL A 198 10.76 -24.80 -6.47
C VAL A 198 10.47 -26.22 -6.97
N GLU A 199 9.64 -26.99 -6.26
CA GLU A 199 9.34 -28.39 -6.60
C GLU A 199 8.08 -28.59 -7.48
N ARG A 200 7.58 -27.53 -8.11
CA ARG A 200 6.52 -27.62 -9.14
C ARG A 200 6.91 -26.89 -10.42
N ASP A 201 8.04 -27.29 -10.99
CA ASP A 201 8.35 -27.16 -12.41
C ASP A 201 8.89 -28.52 -12.92
#